data_AF-A0A166U2N3-F1
#
_entry.id   AF-A0A166U2N3-F1
#
_cell.length_a   1.000
_cell.length_b   1.000
_cell.length_c   1.000
_cell.angle_alpha   90.00
_cell.angle_beta   90.00
_cell.angle_gamma   90.00
#
_symmetry.space_group_name_H-M   'P 1'
#
loop_
_entity.id
_entity.type
_entity.pdbx_description
1 polymer ?
#
loop_
_entity_poly.entity_id
_entity_poly.type
_entity_poly.pdbx_seq_one_letter_code
_entity_poly.pdbx_strand_id
1 'polypeptide(L)'
;MSKPDYQPTLEQIALAEEKRAKRAKLAATIPTAPKAIVVDVVKGRILPRKWINLPTTEGSKESMRVKIMTWNLLAQILVRRELFPTSDCLKASQREHMIYNEILTHKADIACMQEVDRLEKLLPVLNEAGYDHAYTSGPQKKHGCLIAFAREKFEKVAEKTVYYDNEEIRSEGDEQCRIGSSFRTKNIGFIVALRGVGSATSAEERGVIVATTHLFWHPRYTYERARQAGILVREVFKFRETIGHEDWPCIISGDFNFGPDDPGYSLLVGDPLLAAQEDRMAPSRVVHRSLDPSIPPTSAKVPGDEDEGGGGEESKSDKLKVITNARPARASDGLMSPSELAMLFANPVHSAYEEGLTKLRKSSANIPTYGDNVAIHPARRGANEPEWTSYTHFWQAVLDYIFVLDPKGGHSSVVGFAEPHQTKDLQPGLPRQGVCGSDHVSLCAEIVLENRQN
;
A
#
# COMPACT_ATOMS: atom_id res chain seq x y z
N MET A 1 17.14 36.55 -23.34
CA MET A 1 18.23 37.06 -22.48
C MET A 1 18.49 36.02 -21.40
N SER A 2 19.67 35.40 -21.42
CA SER A 2 20.06 34.35 -20.45
C SER A 2 20.31 34.97 -19.07
N LYS A 3 19.80 34.36 -18.00
CA LYS A 3 20.15 34.75 -16.61
C LYS A 3 21.61 34.34 -16.35
N PRO A 4 22.42 35.16 -15.67
CA PRO A 4 23.80 34.80 -15.36
C PRO A 4 23.86 33.65 -14.35
N ASP A 5 24.79 32.71 -14.58
CA ASP A 5 25.09 31.61 -13.65
C ASP A 5 25.55 32.16 -12.30
N TYR A 6 24.90 31.70 -11.24
CA TYR A 6 25.26 32.04 -9.88
C TYR A 6 26.56 31.32 -9.48
N GLN A 7 27.65 32.07 -9.34
CA GLN A 7 28.90 31.57 -8.76
C GLN A 7 28.97 31.98 -7.29
N PRO A 8 29.07 31.01 -6.36
CA PRO A 8 29.19 31.31 -4.94
C PRO A 8 30.45 32.13 -4.66
N THR A 9 30.37 33.13 -3.78
CA THR A 9 31.56 33.90 -3.39
C THR A 9 32.51 33.05 -2.55
N LEU A 10 33.79 33.43 -2.49
CA LEU A 10 34.80 32.73 -1.66
C LEU A 10 34.38 32.64 -0.19
N GLU A 11 33.69 33.66 0.33
CA GLU A 11 33.12 33.66 1.69
C GLU A 11 32.00 32.62 1.87
N GLN A 12 31.16 32.40 0.86
CA GLN A 12 30.10 31.40 0.91
C GLN A 12 30.65 29.97 0.84
N ILE A 13 31.72 29.77 0.06
CA ILE A 13 32.45 28.50 0.01
C ILE A 13 33.09 28.22 1.38
N ALA A 14 33.78 29.20 1.95
CA ALA A 14 34.40 29.07 3.27
C ALA A 14 33.36 28.77 4.37
N LEU A 15 32.20 29.45 4.37
CA LEU A 15 31.13 29.20 5.33
C LEU A 15 30.50 27.80 5.16
N ALA A 16 30.40 27.31 3.92
CA ALA A 16 29.92 25.96 3.64
C ALA A 16 30.91 24.88 4.11
N GLU A 17 32.21 25.11 3.90
CA GLU A 17 33.29 24.24 4.38
C GLU A 17 33.36 24.24 5.90
N GLU A 18 33.21 25.39 6.55
CA GLU A 18 33.18 25.49 8.01
C GLU A 18 31.97 24.73 8.60
N LYS A 19 30.78 24.89 8.00
CA LYS A 19 29.58 24.12 8.39
C LYS A 19 29.78 22.62 8.17
N ARG A 20 30.43 22.22 7.07
CA ARG A 20 30.74 20.81 6.76
C ARG A 20 31.74 20.23 7.76
N ALA A 21 32.79 20.96 8.09
CA ALA A 21 33.79 20.59 9.08
C ALA A 21 33.19 20.49 10.50
N LYS A 22 32.30 21.42 10.86
CA LYS A 22 31.58 21.39 12.14
C LYS A 22 30.64 20.19 12.24
N ARG A 23 29.94 19.83 11.16
CA ARG A 23 29.13 18.60 11.06
C ARG A 23 29.99 17.34 11.14
N ALA A 24 31.14 17.31 10.47
CA ALA A 24 32.06 16.17 10.50
C ALA A 24 32.67 15.97 11.91
N LYS A 25 33.07 17.04 12.59
CA LYS A 25 33.52 16.98 14.00
C LYS A 25 32.40 16.50 14.92
N LEU A 26 31.17 17.00 14.76
CA LEU A 26 30.03 16.54 15.56
C LEU A 26 29.75 15.06 15.34
N ALA A 27 29.83 14.56 14.10
CA ALA A 27 29.66 13.16 13.75
C ALA A 27 30.77 12.26 14.34
N ALA A 28 32.01 12.76 14.43
CA ALA A 28 33.14 12.03 15.01
C ALA A 28 33.12 11.97 16.55
N THR A 29 32.26 12.73 17.22
CA THR A 29 32.18 12.77 18.70
C THR A 29 30.98 11.98 19.25
N ILE A 30 30.21 11.30 18.40
CA ILE A 30 29.08 10.47 18.83
C ILE A 30 29.62 9.13 19.33
N PRO A 31 29.33 8.71 20.58
CA PRO A 31 29.76 7.41 21.09
C PRO A 31 29.27 6.26 20.20
N THR A 32 30.12 5.26 20.01
CA THR A 32 29.92 4.05 19.19
C THR A 32 28.94 3.03 19.78
N ALA A 33 28.26 3.36 20.87
CA ALA A 33 27.12 2.59 21.37
C ALA A 33 25.83 3.23 20.85
N PRO A 34 24.94 2.50 20.16
CA PRO A 34 23.65 3.05 19.77
C PRO A 34 22.91 3.45 21.04
N LYS A 35 22.68 4.76 21.22
CA LYS A 35 21.63 5.21 22.15
C LYS A 35 20.34 4.56 21.65
N ALA A 36 19.68 3.81 22.52
CA ALA A 36 18.29 3.39 22.35
C ALA A 36 17.51 4.51 21.67
N ILE A 37 17.00 4.28 20.46
CA ILE A 37 16.16 5.25 19.75
C ILE A 37 14.78 5.14 20.38
N VAL A 38 14.65 5.77 21.55
CA VAL A 38 13.37 5.92 22.23
C VAL A 38 12.50 6.87 21.41
N VAL A 39 11.31 6.42 21.04
CA VAL A 39 10.29 7.28 20.43
C VAL A 39 10.03 8.45 21.38
N ASP A 40 10.26 9.68 20.90
CA ASP A 40 9.99 10.89 21.67
C ASP A 40 8.48 10.96 21.98
N VAL A 41 8.11 10.82 23.24
CA VAL A 41 6.70 10.71 23.68
C VAL A 41 5.89 11.95 23.32
N VAL A 42 6.50 13.14 23.34
CA VAL A 42 5.80 14.39 23.04
C VAL A 42 5.61 14.53 21.53
N LYS A 43 6.66 14.31 20.75
CA LYS A 43 6.60 14.40 19.28
C LYS A 43 5.86 13.23 18.64
N GLY A 44 5.83 12.09 19.31
CA GLY A 44 5.16 10.87 18.87
C GLY A 44 3.69 10.78 19.24
N ARG A 45 3.12 11.83 19.84
CA ARG A 45 1.68 11.87 20.13
C ARG A 45 0.89 11.71 18.82
N ILE A 46 -0.03 10.76 18.84
CA ILE A 46 -0.99 10.45 17.78
C ILE A 46 -2.38 10.40 18.40
N LEU A 47 -3.42 10.44 17.57
CA LEU A 47 -4.77 10.21 18.02
C LEU A 47 -4.95 8.70 18.29
N PRO A 48 -5.19 8.26 19.53
CA PRO A 48 -5.24 6.84 19.84
C PRO A 48 -6.48 6.17 19.26
N ARG A 49 -6.33 4.92 18.83
CA ARG A 49 -7.42 4.05 18.38
C ARG A 49 -7.63 2.91 19.35
N LYS A 50 -8.89 2.56 19.59
CA LYS A 50 -9.23 1.41 20.41
C LYS A 50 -9.03 0.14 19.62
N TRP A 51 -8.64 -0.92 20.30
CA TRP A 51 -8.68 -2.26 19.74
C TRP A 51 -10.08 -2.85 19.94
N ILE A 52 -10.72 -3.26 18.86
CA ILE A 52 -12.02 -3.93 18.87
C ILE A 52 -11.77 -5.44 18.84
N ASN A 53 -12.27 -6.15 19.83
CA ASN A 53 -12.30 -7.61 19.84
C ASN A 53 -13.63 -8.11 19.29
N LEU A 54 -13.58 -9.07 18.38
CA LEU A 54 -14.76 -9.71 17.82
C LEU A 54 -15.02 -11.04 18.53
N PRO A 55 -16.30 -11.45 18.66
CA PRO A 55 -16.64 -12.75 19.19
C PRO A 55 -15.93 -13.83 18.37
N THR A 56 -15.18 -14.69 19.06
CA THR A 56 -14.53 -15.84 18.45
C THR A 56 -15.39 -17.06 18.72
N THR A 57 -15.72 -17.86 17.70
CA THR A 57 -16.04 -19.28 17.91
C THR A 57 -14.79 -19.94 18.49
N GLU A 58 -14.89 -20.67 19.60
CA GLU A 58 -13.72 -21.34 20.20
C GLU A 58 -12.96 -22.11 19.11
N GLY A 59 -11.81 -21.59 18.71
CA GLY A 59 -11.00 -22.14 17.64
C GLY A 59 -10.39 -23.47 18.06
N SER A 60 -10.15 -24.35 17.09
CA SER A 60 -9.36 -25.55 17.32
C SER A 60 -7.98 -25.18 17.90
N LYS A 61 -7.40 -26.08 18.72
CA LYS A 61 -6.05 -25.91 19.30
C LYS A 61 -4.92 -25.72 18.26
N GLU A 62 -5.25 -25.81 16.97
CA GLU A 62 -4.32 -25.85 15.84
C GLU A 62 -4.45 -24.63 14.91
N SER A 63 -4.90 -23.47 15.39
CA SER A 63 -5.03 -22.26 14.57
C SER A 63 -3.85 -21.29 14.77
N MET A 64 -3.37 -20.69 13.67
CA MET A 64 -2.33 -19.65 13.72
C MET A 64 -2.99 -18.29 13.86
N ARG A 65 -2.48 -17.44 14.77
CA ARG A 65 -2.92 -16.05 14.92
C ARG A 65 -1.86 -15.09 14.43
N VAL A 66 -2.26 -14.17 13.55
CA VAL A 66 -1.38 -13.16 13.00
C VAL A 66 -2.02 -11.80 13.12
N LYS A 67 -1.36 -10.89 13.81
CA LYS A 67 -1.70 -9.46 13.77
C LYS A 67 -0.94 -8.79 12.63
N ILE A 68 -1.65 -8.28 11.65
CA ILE A 68 -1.10 -7.63 10.45
C ILE A 68 -1.44 -6.15 10.47
N MET A 69 -0.48 -5.30 10.08
CA MET A 69 -0.66 -3.88 9.83
C MET A 69 -0.36 -3.56 8.36
N THR A 70 -1.09 -2.62 7.76
CA THR A 70 -0.67 -1.95 6.52
C THR A 70 -0.72 -0.43 6.66
N TRP A 71 0.27 0.28 6.10
CA TRP A 71 0.30 1.73 6.14
C TRP A 71 1.18 2.40 5.07
N ASN A 72 0.60 3.30 4.28
CA ASN A 72 1.37 4.24 3.45
C ASN A 72 1.94 5.36 4.35
N LEU A 73 3.27 5.53 4.35
CA LEU A 73 3.99 6.43 5.28
C LEU A 73 4.12 7.88 4.79
N LEU A 74 3.70 8.19 3.57
CA LEU A 74 3.95 9.47 2.91
C LEU A 74 5.45 9.80 2.84
N ALA A 75 6.13 9.31 1.80
CA ALA A 75 7.56 9.52 1.63
C ALA A 75 7.87 11.01 1.60
N GLN A 76 8.93 11.45 2.27
CA GLN A 76 9.29 12.86 2.34
C GLN A 76 9.53 13.47 0.96
N ILE A 77 10.03 12.68 0.01
CA ILE A 77 10.26 13.13 -1.36
C ILE A 77 8.98 13.42 -2.15
N LEU A 78 7.84 12.83 -1.76
CA LEU A 78 6.56 13.00 -2.44
C LEU A 78 5.73 14.15 -1.85
N VAL A 79 6.10 14.65 -0.67
CA VAL A 79 5.40 15.76 -0.02
C VAL A 79 5.52 17.05 -0.83
N ARG A 80 4.37 17.56 -1.31
CA ARG A 80 4.21 18.88 -1.92
C ARG A 80 3.30 19.73 -1.07
N ARG A 81 3.72 20.96 -0.74
CA ARG A 81 2.98 21.82 0.20
C ARG A 81 1.58 22.16 -0.31
N GLU A 82 1.44 22.27 -1.62
CA GLU A 82 0.21 22.61 -2.32
C GLU A 82 -0.88 21.55 -2.14
N LEU A 83 -0.51 20.28 -1.97
CA LEU A 83 -1.44 19.17 -1.74
C LEU A 83 -1.96 19.12 -0.30
N PHE A 84 -1.24 19.75 0.64
CA PHE A 84 -1.53 19.70 2.07
C PHE A 84 -1.66 21.11 2.69
N PRO A 85 -2.56 21.97 2.19
CA PRO A 85 -2.66 23.37 2.61
C PRO A 85 -3.03 23.53 4.09
N THR A 86 -3.67 22.52 4.69
CA THR A 86 -4.12 22.52 6.08
C THR A 86 -3.15 21.83 7.05
N SER A 87 -2.06 21.23 6.56
CA SER A 87 -1.11 20.50 7.41
C SER A 87 -0.17 21.44 8.16
N ASP A 88 0.12 21.09 9.41
CA ASP A 88 1.07 21.77 10.30
C ASP A 88 2.42 21.03 10.44
N CYS A 89 2.57 19.85 9.81
CA CYS A 89 3.68 18.94 10.09
C CYS A 89 4.28 18.24 8.86
N LEU A 90 4.55 18.94 7.76
CA LEU A 90 5.01 18.30 6.52
C LEU A 90 6.46 17.80 6.51
N LYS A 91 7.34 18.28 7.38
CA LYS A 91 8.74 17.87 7.38
C LYS A 91 8.91 16.52 8.08
N ALA A 92 9.81 15.69 7.56
CA ALA A 92 10.07 14.36 8.05
C ALA A 92 10.41 14.34 9.56
N SER A 93 11.18 15.31 10.05
CA SER A 93 11.51 15.45 11.47
C SER A 93 10.32 15.80 12.38
N GLN A 94 9.22 16.31 11.82
CA GLN A 94 7.97 16.57 12.53
C GLN A 94 7.07 15.33 12.56
N ARG A 95 7.15 14.48 11.52
CA ARG A 95 6.29 13.29 11.35
C ARG A 95 6.88 12.03 11.96
N GLU A 96 8.20 11.87 11.92
CA GLU A 96 8.88 10.59 12.17
C GLU A 96 8.53 9.94 13.50
N HIS A 97 8.43 10.71 14.60
CA HIS A 97 8.09 10.12 15.89
C HIS A 97 6.62 9.70 15.98
N MET A 98 5.70 10.37 15.26
CA MET A 98 4.31 9.91 15.14
C MET A 98 4.26 8.61 14.34
N ILE A 99 5.05 8.52 13.26
CA ILE A 99 5.18 7.30 12.45
C ILE A 99 5.70 6.14 13.30
N TYR A 100 6.77 6.35 14.06
CA TYR A 100 7.32 5.32 14.93
C TYR A 100 6.29 4.87 15.98
N ASN A 101 5.60 5.81 16.62
CA ASN A 101 4.61 5.46 17.64
C ASN A 101 3.43 4.67 17.06
N GLU A 102 2.90 5.07 15.90
CA GLU A 102 1.80 4.38 15.22
C GLU A 102 2.17 2.93 14.89
N ILE A 103 3.35 2.70 14.31
CA ILE A 103 3.85 1.35 13.97
C ILE A 103 3.91 0.45 15.22
N LEU A 104 4.35 1.00 16.35
CA LEU A 104 4.56 0.24 17.58
C LEU A 104 3.29 0.09 18.44
N THR A 105 2.26 0.91 18.23
CA THR A 105 1.09 1.01 19.12
C THR A 105 0.32 -0.31 19.26
N HIS A 106 0.02 -0.97 18.13
CA HIS A 106 -0.78 -2.19 18.14
C HIS A 106 0.05 -3.48 18.24
N LYS A 107 1.39 -3.37 18.26
CA LYS A 107 2.33 -4.50 18.27
C LYS A 107 1.96 -5.54 17.22
N ALA A 108 1.86 -5.10 15.98
CA ALA A 108 1.56 -5.99 14.86
C ALA A 108 2.66 -7.05 14.74
N ASP A 109 2.31 -8.29 14.45
CA ASP A 109 3.32 -9.33 14.24
C ASP A 109 4.04 -9.13 12.90
N ILE A 110 3.31 -8.58 11.92
CA ILE A 110 3.79 -8.23 10.59
C ILE A 110 3.24 -6.84 10.23
N ALA A 111 4.08 -5.97 9.68
CA ALA A 111 3.67 -4.64 9.22
C ALA A 111 4.16 -4.38 7.79
N CYS A 112 3.22 -4.22 6.87
CA CYS A 112 3.42 -3.85 5.49
C CYS A 112 3.37 -2.32 5.35
N MET A 113 4.40 -1.72 4.79
CA MET A 113 4.47 -0.27 4.66
C MET A 113 4.80 0.14 3.23
N GLN A 114 4.14 1.19 2.75
CA GLN A 114 4.33 1.78 1.44
C GLN A 114 4.93 3.18 1.58
N GLU A 115 5.49 3.69 0.48
CA GLU A 115 6.21 4.98 0.46
C GLU A 115 7.28 5.10 1.56
N VAL A 116 7.98 3.99 1.82
CA VAL A 116 9.02 3.97 2.82
C VAL A 116 10.28 4.60 2.25
N ASP A 117 10.67 5.74 2.79
CA ASP A 117 12.00 6.34 2.60
C ASP A 117 12.76 6.38 3.94
N ARG A 118 13.96 6.98 3.93
CA ARG A 118 14.74 7.23 5.15
C ARG A 118 14.94 6.01 6.06
N LEU A 119 15.29 4.88 5.46
CA LEU A 119 15.55 3.62 6.16
C LEU A 119 16.58 3.76 7.29
N GLU A 120 17.55 4.67 7.15
CA GLU A 120 18.56 4.96 8.17
C GLU A 120 17.99 5.46 9.50
N LYS A 121 16.69 5.81 9.52
CA LYS A 121 15.96 6.35 10.66
C LYS A 121 14.88 5.40 11.17
N LEU A 122 14.19 4.73 10.25
CA LEU A 122 13.14 3.77 10.58
C LEU A 122 13.70 2.42 11.07
N LEU A 123 14.73 1.87 10.40
CA LEU A 123 15.23 0.53 10.70
C LEU A 123 15.76 0.35 12.13
N PRO A 124 16.49 1.32 12.73
CA PRO A 124 16.92 1.17 14.11
C PRO A 124 15.74 1.06 15.11
N VAL A 125 14.64 1.79 14.85
CA VAL A 125 13.42 1.75 15.69
C VAL A 125 12.75 0.37 15.59
N LEU A 126 12.62 -0.15 14.37
CA LEU A 126 12.06 -1.49 14.14
C LEU A 126 12.92 -2.58 14.81
N ASN A 127 14.24 -2.51 14.63
CA ASN A 127 15.17 -3.48 15.20
C ASN A 127 15.14 -3.48 16.74
N GLU A 128 15.11 -2.30 17.36
CA GLU A 128 14.99 -2.16 18.82
C GLU A 128 13.65 -2.69 19.34
N ALA A 129 12.57 -2.53 18.56
CA ALA A 129 11.27 -3.10 18.86
C ALA A 129 11.14 -4.61 18.58
N GLY A 130 12.22 -5.28 18.15
CA GLY A 130 12.24 -6.73 17.95
C GLY A 130 11.80 -7.20 16.56
N TYR A 131 11.69 -6.30 15.59
CA TYR A 131 11.37 -6.64 14.21
C TYR A 131 12.64 -6.92 13.40
N ASP A 132 12.55 -7.92 12.53
CA ASP A 132 13.38 -7.98 11.33
C ASP A 132 12.56 -7.46 10.13
N HIS A 133 13.19 -7.28 8.96
CA HIS A 133 12.54 -6.63 7.82
C HIS A 133 13.05 -7.13 6.47
N ALA A 134 12.23 -6.90 5.46
CA ALA A 134 12.62 -6.96 4.06
C ALA A 134 12.14 -5.67 3.36
N TYR A 135 12.92 -5.15 2.42
CA TYR A 135 12.63 -3.91 1.70
C TYR A 135 12.97 -4.06 0.23
N THR A 136 12.13 -3.48 -0.64
CA THR A 136 12.39 -3.36 -2.07
C THR A 136 11.75 -2.09 -2.62
N SER A 137 12.22 -1.63 -3.77
CA SER A 137 11.73 -0.42 -4.42
C SER A 137 11.66 -0.59 -5.93
N GLY A 138 10.73 0.13 -6.55
CA GLY A 138 10.68 0.23 -8.00
C GLY A 138 11.99 0.78 -8.60
N PRO A 139 12.31 0.47 -9.86
CA PRO A 139 13.55 0.92 -10.49
C PRO A 139 13.67 2.45 -10.41
N GLN A 140 14.80 2.94 -9.88
CA GLN A 140 15.11 4.38 -9.71
C GLN A 140 14.20 5.15 -8.74
N LYS A 141 13.26 4.49 -8.04
CA LYS A 141 12.48 5.13 -6.98
C LYS A 141 13.33 5.32 -5.73
N LYS A 142 13.07 6.41 -5.00
CA LYS A 142 13.75 6.77 -3.74
C LYS A 142 12.97 6.36 -2.49
N HIS A 143 11.81 5.75 -2.70
CA HIS A 143 10.97 5.13 -1.69
C HIS A 143 10.51 3.77 -2.21
N GLY A 144 9.97 2.94 -1.33
CA GLY A 144 9.57 1.59 -1.69
C GLY A 144 8.60 0.97 -0.70
N CYS A 145 8.56 -0.35 -0.73
CA CYS A 145 7.75 -1.16 0.16
C CYS A 145 8.64 -1.85 1.19
N LEU A 146 8.21 -1.88 2.45
CA LEU A 146 8.87 -2.58 3.55
C LEU A 146 7.88 -3.56 4.20
N ILE A 147 8.34 -4.77 4.49
CA ILE A 147 7.62 -5.73 5.33
C ILE A 147 8.47 -5.97 6.57
N ALA A 148 8.00 -5.49 7.72
CA ALA A 148 8.59 -5.76 9.03
C ALA A 148 7.88 -6.95 9.68
N PHE A 149 8.60 -7.82 10.37
CA PHE A 149 8.03 -9.00 11.03
C PHE A 149 8.73 -9.29 12.37
N ALA A 150 7.95 -9.66 13.38
CA ALA A 150 8.45 -9.87 14.74
C ALA A 150 9.39 -11.09 14.78
N ARG A 151 10.66 -10.86 15.12
CA ARG A 151 11.73 -11.87 15.09
C ARG A 151 11.47 -13.06 16.01
N GLU A 152 10.72 -12.83 17.09
CA GLU A 152 10.34 -13.89 18.03
C GLU A 152 9.25 -14.82 17.48
N LYS A 153 8.51 -14.41 16.44
CA LYS A 153 7.42 -15.17 15.83
C LYS A 153 7.75 -15.69 14.45
N PHE A 154 8.55 -14.95 13.69
CA PHE A 154 8.76 -15.22 12.27
C PHE A 154 10.21 -15.14 11.86
N GLU A 155 10.57 -16.00 10.91
CA GLU A 155 11.79 -15.92 10.14
C GLU A 155 11.49 -15.89 8.64
N LYS A 156 12.24 -15.07 7.89
CA LYS A 156 12.10 -14.98 6.44
C LYS A 156 12.75 -16.18 5.76
N VAL A 157 11.98 -16.90 4.95
CA VAL A 157 12.48 -18.06 4.19
C VAL A 157 12.62 -17.79 2.70
N ALA A 158 11.81 -16.89 2.13
CA ALA A 158 11.92 -16.49 0.73
C ALA A 158 11.30 -15.09 0.50
N GLU A 159 11.68 -14.43 -0.59
CA GLU A 159 11.07 -13.18 -1.03
C GLU A 159 11.05 -13.08 -2.56
N LYS A 160 10.13 -12.26 -3.10
CA LYS A 160 10.01 -11.96 -4.53
C LYS A 160 9.55 -10.52 -4.72
N THR A 161 10.26 -9.78 -5.58
CA THR A 161 9.77 -8.50 -6.12
C THR A 161 9.13 -8.75 -7.47
N VAL A 162 7.88 -8.32 -7.63
CA VAL A 162 7.10 -8.38 -8.87
C VAL A 162 7.19 -7.01 -9.53
N TYR A 163 7.81 -6.92 -10.71
CA TYR A 163 7.92 -5.67 -11.46
C TYR A 163 6.79 -5.62 -12.50
N TYR A 164 5.69 -4.92 -12.19
CA TYR A 164 4.47 -4.98 -13.02
C TYR A 164 4.66 -4.58 -14.50
N ASP A 165 5.62 -3.70 -14.76
CA ASP A 165 5.97 -3.25 -16.11
C ASP A 165 6.65 -4.35 -16.94
N ASN A 166 7.10 -5.45 -16.33
CA ASN A 166 7.81 -6.57 -16.97
C ASN A 166 6.99 -7.86 -16.97
N GLU A 167 5.86 -7.90 -16.26
CA GLU A 167 5.06 -9.12 -16.11
C GLU A 167 4.20 -9.36 -17.35
N GLU A 168 4.42 -10.51 -18.00
CA GLU A 168 3.64 -10.95 -19.15
C GLU A 168 2.26 -11.45 -18.70
N ILE A 169 1.22 -10.98 -19.38
CA ILE A 169 -0.19 -11.39 -19.20
C ILE A 169 -0.72 -12.19 -20.40
N ARG A 170 0.04 -12.27 -21.50
CA ARG A 170 -0.26 -13.13 -22.65
C ARG A 170 0.93 -14.03 -22.99
N SER A 171 0.65 -15.19 -23.57
CA SER A 171 1.67 -16.16 -24.00
C SER A 171 2.24 -15.88 -25.40
N GLU A 172 1.48 -15.20 -26.26
CA GLU A 172 1.80 -14.98 -27.68
C GLU A 172 1.90 -13.49 -28.00
N GLY A 173 2.60 -13.17 -29.09
CA GLY A 173 2.85 -11.79 -29.55
C GLY A 173 4.27 -11.31 -29.25
N ASP A 174 4.58 -10.06 -29.62
CA ASP A 174 5.84 -9.42 -29.22
C ASP A 174 5.86 -9.08 -27.72
N GLU A 175 6.99 -8.61 -27.21
CA GLU A 175 7.16 -8.31 -25.77
C GLU A 175 6.12 -7.30 -25.26
N GLN A 176 5.83 -6.24 -26.03
CA GLN A 176 4.85 -5.23 -25.63
C GLN A 176 3.44 -5.83 -25.55
N CYS A 177 3.05 -6.62 -26.53
CA CYS A 177 1.78 -7.35 -26.55
C CYS A 177 1.67 -8.32 -25.37
N ARG A 178 2.73 -9.07 -25.08
CA ARG A 178 2.74 -10.04 -23.96
C ARG A 178 2.61 -9.35 -22.62
N ILE A 179 3.22 -8.19 -22.42
CA ILE A 179 3.10 -7.39 -21.19
C ILE A 179 1.71 -6.75 -21.07
N GLY A 180 1.17 -6.18 -22.15
CA GLY A 180 -0.19 -5.62 -22.18
C GLY A 180 -0.42 -4.45 -21.21
N SER A 181 0.59 -3.59 -21.01
CA SER A 181 0.51 -2.44 -20.09
C SER A 181 -0.02 -1.18 -20.78
N SER A 182 -0.70 -0.32 -20.01
CA SER A 182 -1.20 0.99 -20.43
C SER A 182 -0.20 2.12 -20.15
N PHE A 183 0.65 1.95 -19.13
CA PHE A 183 1.59 2.97 -18.66
C PHE A 183 2.86 2.35 -18.06
N ARG A 184 4.03 3.01 -18.22
CA ARG A 184 5.26 2.58 -17.53
C ARG A 184 5.29 3.18 -16.13
N THR A 185 4.87 2.41 -15.14
CA THR A 185 4.60 2.90 -13.79
C THR A 185 5.79 2.80 -12.85
N LYS A 186 6.71 1.86 -13.11
CA LYS A 186 7.77 1.43 -12.19
C LYS A 186 7.24 0.91 -10.84
N ASN A 187 5.96 0.56 -10.77
CA ASN A 187 5.35 0.00 -9.58
C ASN A 187 5.77 -1.44 -9.36
N ILE A 188 5.69 -1.86 -8.10
CA ILE A 188 6.11 -3.18 -7.66
C ILE A 188 5.08 -3.80 -6.73
N GLY A 189 4.97 -5.13 -6.81
CA GLY A 189 4.47 -5.94 -5.71
C GLY A 189 5.66 -6.55 -4.96
N PHE A 190 5.56 -6.70 -3.66
CA PHE A 190 6.60 -7.32 -2.84
C PHE A 190 6.02 -8.44 -2.00
N ILE A 191 6.58 -9.65 -2.15
CA ILE A 191 6.07 -10.87 -1.53
C ILE A 191 7.18 -11.45 -0.64
N VAL A 192 6.83 -11.83 0.58
CA VAL A 192 7.75 -12.45 1.55
C VAL A 192 7.06 -13.67 2.16
N ALA A 193 7.76 -14.80 2.16
CA ALA A 193 7.36 -16.00 2.89
C ALA A 193 7.99 -15.98 4.29
N LEU A 194 7.15 -16.10 5.31
CA LEU A 194 7.52 -16.03 6.71
C LEU A 194 7.15 -17.34 7.41
N ARG A 195 8.15 -18.05 7.92
CA ARG A 195 7.97 -19.27 8.71
C ARG A 195 7.81 -18.92 10.18
N GLY A 196 6.91 -19.63 10.87
CA GLY A 196 6.72 -19.52 12.31
C GLY A 196 7.91 -20.10 13.09
N VAL A 197 8.45 -19.32 14.03
CA VAL A 197 9.51 -19.76 14.93
C VAL A 197 8.95 -20.75 15.95
N GLY A 198 9.71 -21.82 16.25
CA GLY A 198 9.33 -22.83 17.23
C GLY A 198 8.68 -24.09 16.65
N SER A 199 8.61 -24.23 15.32
CA SER A 199 8.27 -25.50 14.69
C SER A 199 9.38 -26.53 14.92
N ALA A 200 9.08 -27.59 15.68
CA ALA A 200 10.07 -28.60 16.05
C ALA A 200 10.31 -29.64 14.93
N THR A 201 9.38 -29.77 13.99
CA THR A 201 9.43 -30.72 12.88
C THR A 201 8.94 -30.10 11.57
N SER A 202 9.29 -30.70 10.43
CA SER A 202 8.80 -30.28 9.10
C SER A 202 7.29 -30.52 8.92
N ALA A 203 6.70 -31.44 9.68
CA ALA A 203 5.26 -31.70 9.67
C ALA A 203 4.44 -30.64 10.43
N GLU A 204 5.11 -29.82 11.25
CA GLU A 204 4.52 -28.73 12.03
C GLU A 204 4.83 -27.35 11.43
N GLU A 205 5.52 -27.31 10.28
CA GLU A 205 6.04 -26.09 9.66
C GLU A 205 4.89 -25.18 9.18
N ARG A 206 4.48 -24.28 10.07
CA ARG A 206 3.48 -23.26 9.80
C ARG A 206 4.16 -21.98 9.33
N GLY A 207 3.51 -21.28 8.41
CA GLY A 207 3.96 -19.98 7.97
C GLY A 207 2.85 -19.20 7.28
N VAL A 208 3.21 -18.04 6.77
CA VAL A 208 2.33 -17.12 6.08
C VAL A 208 3.09 -16.45 4.95
N ILE A 209 2.42 -16.28 3.81
CA ILE A 209 2.94 -15.49 2.70
C ILE A 209 2.32 -14.11 2.80
N VAL A 210 3.15 -13.08 2.85
CA VAL A 210 2.69 -11.71 2.99
C VAL A 210 3.12 -10.92 1.77
N ALA A 211 2.18 -10.24 1.14
CA ALA A 211 2.42 -9.39 0.01
C ALA A 211 2.02 -7.96 0.30
N THR A 212 2.80 -7.02 -0.22
CA THR A 212 2.44 -5.61 -0.23
C THR A 212 2.70 -4.89 -1.53
N THR A 213 1.93 -3.83 -1.79
CA THR A 213 2.01 -3.07 -3.03
C THR A 213 1.62 -1.61 -2.80
N HIS A 214 2.03 -0.76 -3.74
CA HIS A 214 1.50 0.58 -3.95
C HIS A 214 1.15 0.70 -5.44
N LEU A 215 -0.15 0.58 -5.75
CA LEU A 215 -0.63 0.55 -7.14
C LEU A 215 -0.63 1.93 -7.78
N PHE A 216 -0.88 1.98 -9.10
CA PHE A 216 -0.76 3.22 -9.86
C PHE A 216 -1.76 4.30 -9.43
N TRP A 217 -1.24 5.43 -8.97
CA TRP A 217 -2.01 6.50 -8.33
C TRP A 217 -2.98 7.23 -9.28
N HIS A 218 -2.70 7.30 -10.58
CA HIS A 218 -3.41 8.24 -11.45
C HIS A 218 -4.89 7.84 -11.62
N PRO A 219 -5.88 8.65 -11.14
CA PRO A 219 -7.27 8.22 -10.98
C PRO A 219 -7.93 7.72 -12.28
N ARG A 220 -7.50 8.28 -13.41
CA ARG A 220 -7.99 7.93 -14.75
C ARG A 220 -7.45 6.61 -15.35
N TYR A 221 -6.47 5.96 -14.74
CA TYR A 221 -5.87 4.71 -15.22
C TYR A 221 -6.44 3.48 -14.49
N THR A 222 -7.77 3.36 -14.47
CA THR A 222 -8.49 2.24 -13.84
C THR A 222 -8.03 0.88 -14.36
N TYR A 223 -7.82 0.73 -15.67
CA TYR A 223 -7.32 -0.50 -16.28
C TYR A 223 -5.94 -0.89 -15.74
N GLU A 224 -5.00 0.05 -15.66
CA GLU A 224 -3.64 -0.27 -15.21
C GLU A 224 -3.63 -0.69 -13.74
N ARG A 225 -4.40 -0.02 -12.86
CA ARG A 225 -4.56 -0.46 -11.47
C ARG A 225 -5.14 -1.87 -11.38
N ALA A 226 -6.21 -2.16 -12.12
CA ALA A 226 -6.82 -3.49 -12.11
C ALA A 226 -5.87 -4.56 -12.69
N ARG A 227 -5.11 -4.24 -13.75
CA ARG A 227 -4.05 -5.11 -14.29
C ARG A 227 -2.99 -5.42 -13.23
N GLN A 228 -2.47 -4.40 -12.54
CA GLN A 228 -1.45 -4.58 -11.50
C GLN A 228 -1.98 -5.41 -10.30
N ALA A 229 -3.21 -5.16 -9.86
CA ALA A 229 -3.86 -5.94 -8.81
C ALA A 229 -4.01 -7.42 -9.19
N GLY A 230 -4.44 -7.70 -10.43
CA GLY A 230 -4.57 -9.08 -10.91
C GLY A 230 -3.22 -9.79 -11.04
N ILE A 231 -2.19 -9.08 -11.54
CA ILE A 231 -0.82 -9.61 -11.58
C ILE A 231 -0.34 -9.94 -10.16
N LEU A 232 -0.59 -9.07 -9.18
CA LEU A 232 -0.20 -9.31 -7.78
C LEU A 232 -0.80 -10.61 -7.24
N VAL A 233 -2.12 -10.79 -7.37
CA VAL A 233 -2.80 -12.01 -6.89
C VAL A 233 -2.26 -13.25 -7.59
N ARG A 234 -2.09 -13.19 -8.92
CA ARG A 234 -1.50 -14.28 -9.71
C ARG A 234 -0.10 -14.64 -9.20
N GLU A 235 0.76 -13.64 -8.99
CA GLU A 235 2.15 -13.87 -8.60
C GLU A 235 2.27 -14.31 -7.14
N VAL A 236 1.38 -13.88 -6.24
CA VAL A 236 1.27 -14.42 -4.87
C VAL A 236 0.90 -15.90 -4.91
N PHE A 237 -0.10 -16.27 -5.70
CA PHE A 237 -0.52 -17.67 -5.85
C PHE A 237 0.60 -18.53 -6.44
N LYS A 238 1.22 -18.10 -7.55
CA LYS A 238 2.36 -18.81 -8.15
C LYS A 238 3.56 -18.92 -7.21
N PHE A 239 3.86 -17.86 -6.45
CA PHE A 239 4.96 -17.88 -5.49
C PHE A 239 4.71 -18.92 -4.40
N ARG A 240 3.48 -19.00 -3.87
CA ARG A 240 3.06 -20.02 -2.90
C ARG A 240 3.29 -21.43 -3.42
N GLU A 241 2.88 -21.72 -4.66
CA GLU A 241 3.10 -23.03 -5.29
C GLU A 241 4.59 -23.32 -5.51
N THR A 242 5.35 -22.32 -5.97
CA THR A 242 6.77 -22.47 -6.29
C THR A 242 7.61 -22.82 -5.06
N ILE A 243 7.27 -22.27 -3.89
CA ILE A 243 7.97 -22.57 -2.63
C ILE A 243 7.43 -23.84 -1.94
N GLY A 244 6.42 -24.51 -2.50
CA GLY A 244 5.89 -25.77 -1.98
C GLY A 244 5.02 -25.67 -0.73
N HIS A 245 4.48 -24.49 -0.42
CA HIS A 245 3.68 -24.21 0.78
C HIS A 245 2.23 -23.85 0.44
N GLU A 246 1.53 -24.71 -0.33
CA GLU A 246 0.12 -24.50 -0.74
C GLU A 246 -0.86 -24.38 0.45
N ASP A 247 -0.48 -24.93 1.59
CA ASP A 247 -1.19 -24.90 2.86
C ASP A 247 -0.99 -23.59 3.64
N TRP A 248 -0.01 -22.75 3.24
CA TRP A 248 0.18 -21.46 3.89
C TRP A 248 -0.86 -20.44 3.40
N PRO A 249 -1.51 -19.71 4.32
CA PRO A 249 -2.37 -18.58 3.98
C PRO A 249 -1.57 -17.45 3.35
N CYS A 250 -2.21 -16.67 2.48
CA CYS A 250 -1.61 -15.45 1.95
C CYS A 250 -2.35 -14.20 2.45
N ILE A 251 -1.61 -13.20 2.92
CA ILE A 251 -2.14 -11.88 3.25
C ILE A 251 -1.62 -10.90 2.20
N ILE A 252 -2.52 -10.18 1.53
CA ILE A 252 -2.19 -9.19 0.50
C ILE A 252 -2.67 -7.83 1.00
N SER A 253 -1.75 -6.94 1.34
CA SER A 253 -2.10 -5.66 1.97
C SER A 253 -1.33 -4.48 1.39
N GLY A 254 -1.90 -3.30 1.37
CA GLY A 254 -1.20 -2.13 0.86
C GLY A 254 -2.13 -1.05 0.37
N ASP A 255 -1.55 -0.10 -0.36
CA ASP A 255 -2.26 0.98 -1.03
C ASP A 255 -2.60 0.56 -2.46
N PHE A 256 -3.87 0.31 -2.71
CA PHE A 256 -4.39 -0.13 -4.00
C PHE A 256 -4.83 1.04 -4.89
N ASN A 257 -4.83 2.28 -4.38
CA ASN A 257 -5.23 3.47 -5.12
C ASN A 257 -6.64 3.37 -5.78
N PHE A 258 -7.54 2.57 -5.21
CA PHE A 258 -8.94 2.50 -5.63
C PHE A 258 -9.88 2.26 -4.46
N GLY A 259 -11.12 2.77 -4.59
CA GLY A 259 -12.20 2.55 -3.63
C GLY A 259 -12.99 1.26 -3.86
N PRO A 260 -13.86 0.88 -2.92
CA PRO A 260 -14.67 -0.35 -3.04
C PRO A 260 -15.66 -0.40 -4.22
N ASP A 261 -16.02 0.74 -4.82
CA ASP A 261 -16.85 0.80 -6.03
C ASP A 261 -16.06 0.61 -7.34
N ASP A 262 -14.72 0.56 -7.29
CA ASP A 262 -13.86 0.39 -8.45
C ASP A 262 -13.91 -1.06 -8.98
N PRO A 263 -13.80 -1.29 -10.31
CA PRO A 263 -13.67 -2.62 -10.87
C PRO A 263 -12.53 -3.44 -10.26
N GLY A 264 -11.40 -2.82 -9.90
CA GLY A 264 -10.27 -3.51 -9.28
C GLY A 264 -10.64 -4.20 -7.97
N TYR A 265 -11.37 -3.50 -7.09
CA TYR A 265 -11.86 -4.06 -5.82
C TYR A 265 -12.82 -5.22 -6.08
N SER A 266 -13.76 -5.02 -7.01
CA SER A 266 -14.76 -6.03 -7.37
C SER A 266 -14.14 -7.33 -7.89
N LEU A 267 -13.13 -7.22 -8.75
CA LEU A 267 -12.41 -8.37 -9.27
C LEU A 267 -11.60 -9.09 -8.19
N LEU A 268 -10.94 -8.34 -7.28
CA LEU A 268 -10.21 -8.94 -6.16
C LEU A 268 -11.11 -9.82 -5.29
N VAL A 269 -12.29 -9.32 -4.95
CA VAL A 269 -13.20 -10.09 -4.12
C VAL A 269 -13.90 -11.19 -4.91
N GLY A 270 -13.94 -11.11 -6.24
CA GLY A 270 -14.61 -12.09 -7.12
C GLY A 270 -16.07 -11.75 -7.41
N ASP A 271 -16.46 -10.47 -7.25
CA ASP A 271 -17.73 -9.98 -7.74
C ASP A 271 -17.65 -9.78 -9.27
N PRO A 272 -18.70 -10.11 -10.04
CA PRO A 272 -18.74 -9.82 -11.47
C PRO A 272 -18.71 -8.30 -11.72
N LEU A 273 -18.12 -7.86 -12.83
CA LEU A 273 -18.12 -6.44 -13.18
C LEU A 273 -19.53 -5.94 -13.52
N LEU A 274 -19.86 -4.74 -13.04
CA LEU A 274 -21.05 -4.02 -13.49
C LEU A 274 -20.77 -3.30 -14.81
N ALA A 275 -21.80 -3.10 -15.64
CA ALA A 275 -21.70 -2.31 -16.88
C ALA A 275 -21.06 -0.93 -16.63
N ALA A 276 -21.46 -0.23 -15.55
CA ALA A 276 -20.88 1.06 -15.19
C ALA A 276 -19.39 1.00 -14.81
N GLN A 277 -18.91 -0.13 -14.28
CA GLN A 277 -17.50 -0.35 -13.99
C GLN A 277 -16.70 -0.67 -15.26
N GLU A 278 -17.28 -1.42 -16.18
CA GLU A 278 -16.71 -1.64 -17.51
C GLU A 278 -16.59 -0.34 -18.30
N ASP A 279 -17.64 0.49 -18.28
CA ASP A 279 -17.66 1.83 -18.90
C ASP A 279 -16.59 2.76 -18.30
N ARG A 280 -16.35 2.66 -16.98
CA ARG A 280 -15.28 3.41 -16.30
C ARG A 280 -13.89 2.93 -16.71
N MET A 281 -13.71 1.62 -16.93
CA MET A 281 -12.43 1.04 -17.33
C MET A 281 -12.10 1.30 -18.81
N ALA A 282 -13.10 1.28 -19.70
CA ALA A 282 -12.94 1.42 -21.13
C ALA A 282 -12.04 2.60 -21.58
N PRO A 283 -12.22 3.85 -21.12
CA PRO A 283 -11.39 4.99 -21.55
C PRO A 283 -9.94 4.93 -21.05
N SER A 284 -9.64 4.04 -20.10
CA SER A 284 -8.28 3.84 -19.55
C SER A 284 -7.48 2.74 -20.24
N ARG A 285 -8.09 2.03 -21.21
CA ARG A 285 -7.42 1.07 -22.09
C ARG A 285 -6.72 1.81 -23.23
N VAL A 286 -5.64 2.48 -22.88
CA VAL A 286 -4.80 3.30 -23.75
C VAL A 286 -3.36 2.82 -23.73
N VAL A 287 -2.54 3.30 -24.65
CA VAL A 287 -1.09 3.19 -24.57
C VAL A 287 -0.53 4.59 -24.39
N HIS A 288 0.17 4.81 -23.28
CA HIS A 288 0.82 6.07 -22.98
C HIS A 288 2.19 6.18 -23.66
N ARG A 289 2.64 7.42 -23.90
CA ARG A 289 3.94 7.74 -24.52
C ARG A 289 5.16 7.14 -23.82
N SER A 290 5.05 6.86 -22.53
CA SER A 290 6.09 6.19 -21.75
C SER A 290 6.36 4.75 -22.21
N LEU A 291 5.42 4.13 -22.92
CA LEU A 291 5.55 2.82 -23.56
C LEU A 291 5.84 2.97 -25.06
N ASP A 292 5.19 3.94 -25.71
CA ASP A 292 5.33 4.20 -27.14
C ASP A 292 5.74 5.68 -27.38
N PRO A 293 7.05 5.98 -27.46
CA PRO A 293 7.55 7.34 -27.63
C PRO A 293 7.09 8.05 -28.91
N SER A 294 6.59 7.29 -29.89
CA SER A 294 6.09 7.83 -31.17
C SER A 294 4.79 8.62 -31.02
N ILE A 295 4.06 8.43 -29.92
CA ILE A 295 2.83 9.16 -29.61
C ILE A 295 3.12 10.66 -29.47
N PRO A 296 2.44 11.56 -30.21
CA PRO A 296 2.63 13.01 -30.08
C PRO A 296 2.26 13.52 -28.68
N PRO A 297 2.97 14.56 -28.15
CA PRO A 297 2.57 15.18 -26.89
C PRO A 297 1.25 15.92 -27.09
N THR A 298 0.29 15.72 -26.17
CA THR A 298 -0.96 16.48 -26.14
C THR A 298 -1.05 17.43 -24.94
N SER A 299 -0.12 17.32 -23.99
CA SER A 299 0.10 18.31 -22.92
C SER A 299 1.53 18.82 -22.94
N ALA A 300 1.74 20.06 -22.46
CA ALA A 300 3.09 20.58 -22.23
C ALA A 300 3.78 19.78 -21.11
N LYS A 301 5.08 19.52 -21.23
CA LYS A 301 5.87 18.94 -20.14
C LYS A 301 5.82 19.88 -18.94
N VAL A 302 5.02 19.55 -17.93
CA VAL A 302 5.12 20.15 -16.60
C VAL A 302 6.16 19.34 -15.83
N PRO A 303 7.28 19.94 -15.39
CA PRO A 303 8.25 19.23 -14.55
C PRO A 303 7.56 18.79 -13.24
N GLY A 304 7.47 17.48 -13.00
CA GLY A 304 6.95 16.90 -11.74
C GLY A 304 5.60 16.17 -11.82
N ASP A 305 4.90 16.13 -12.96
CA ASP A 305 3.66 15.32 -13.10
C ASP A 305 3.92 13.82 -13.30
N GLU A 306 5.17 13.43 -13.56
CA GLU A 306 5.58 12.02 -13.69
C GLU A 306 5.96 11.37 -12.34
N ASP A 307 5.97 12.14 -11.25
CA ASP A 307 6.30 11.66 -9.91
C ASP A 307 5.03 11.26 -9.14
N GLU A 308 5.12 10.14 -8.44
CA GLU A 308 4.04 9.55 -7.64
C GLU A 308 3.55 10.53 -6.57
N GLY A 309 2.24 10.72 -6.44
CA GLY A 309 1.68 11.66 -5.46
C GLY A 309 1.08 12.94 -6.03
N GLY A 310 0.74 12.99 -7.33
CA GLY A 310 0.00 14.10 -7.91
C GLY A 310 -1.51 13.99 -7.70
N GLY A 311 -2.03 14.36 -6.53
CA GLY A 311 -3.46 14.66 -6.36
C GLY A 311 -3.86 15.91 -7.15
N GLY A 312 -3.89 15.81 -8.49
CA GLY A 312 -4.32 16.90 -9.36
C GLY A 312 -5.80 17.19 -9.16
N GLU A 313 -6.15 18.46 -8.97
CA GLU A 313 -7.53 18.93 -8.97
C GLU A 313 -8.23 18.52 -10.28
N GLU A 314 -9.16 17.57 -10.20
CA GLU A 314 -10.18 17.40 -11.24
C GLU A 314 -11.47 18.05 -10.75
N SER A 315 -11.80 19.19 -11.37
CA SER A 315 -13.10 19.83 -11.19
C SER A 315 -14.23 18.86 -11.52
N LYS A 316 -15.35 18.91 -10.77
CA LYS A 316 -16.53 18.04 -10.95
C LYS A 316 -17.18 18.07 -12.36
N SER A 317 -16.69 18.88 -13.29
CA SER A 317 -17.14 18.95 -14.69
C SER A 317 -16.40 18.04 -15.67
N ASP A 318 -15.38 17.27 -15.25
CA ASP A 318 -14.38 16.65 -16.15
C ASP A 318 -14.62 15.19 -16.58
N LYS A 319 -15.88 14.72 -16.66
CA LYS A 319 -16.20 13.35 -17.12
C LYS A 319 -15.82 13.04 -18.60
N LEU A 320 -15.21 13.99 -19.31
CA LEU A 320 -14.99 13.96 -20.78
C LEU A 320 -13.56 14.28 -21.23
N LYS A 321 -12.61 14.62 -20.33
CA LYS A 321 -11.23 14.84 -20.80
C LYS A 321 -10.66 13.53 -21.34
N VAL A 322 -9.81 13.58 -22.35
CA VAL A 322 -9.05 12.44 -22.90
C VAL A 322 -7.79 12.24 -22.05
N ILE A 323 -7.28 11.01 -21.92
CA ILE A 323 -6.00 10.78 -21.23
C ILE A 323 -4.90 11.40 -22.12
N THR A 324 -4.17 12.36 -21.57
CA THR A 324 -3.14 13.09 -22.33
C THR A 324 -1.92 12.20 -22.62
N ASN A 325 -1.17 12.52 -23.68
CA ASN A 325 0.02 11.78 -24.11
C ASN A 325 -0.20 10.29 -24.33
N ALA A 326 -1.43 9.89 -24.67
CA ALA A 326 -1.81 8.51 -24.88
C ALA A 326 -2.68 8.37 -26.15
N ARG A 327 -2.69 7.15 -26.70
CA ARG A 327 -3.60 6.75 -27.79
C ARG A 327 -4.49 5.59 -27.33
N PRO A 328 -5.69 5.40 -27.89
CA PRO A 328 -6.46 4.18 -27.67
C PRO A 328 -5.63 2.92 -27.98
N ALA A 329 -5.81 1.89 -27.16
CA ALA A 329 -5.14 0.62 -27.38
C ALA A 329 -5.70 -0.09 -28.62
N ARG A 330 -4.82 -0.79 -29.33
CA ARG A 330 -5.07 -1.67 -30.47
C ARG A 330 -4.95 -3.12 -30.00
N ALA A 331 -5.44 -4.06 -30.81
CA ALA A 331 -5.30 -5.48 -30.52
C ALA A 331 -3.83 -5.92 -30.34
N SER A 332 -2.91 -5.32 -31.11
CA SER A 332 -1.47 -5.59 -31.02
C SER A 332 -0.81 -5.13 -29.73
N ASP A 333 -1.46 -4.23 -28.97
CA ASP A 333 -0.90 -3.76 -27.69
C ASP A 333 -1.17 -4.76 -26.55
N GLY A 334 -2.01 -5.77 -26.75
CA GLY A 334 -2.20 -6.87 -25.81
C GLY A 334 -3.04 -6.57 -24.56
N LEU A 335 -3.53 -5.34 -24.38
CA LEU A 335 -4.37 -4.97 -23.23
C LEU A 335 -5.65 -5.81 -23.17
N MET A 336 -5.80 -6.58 -22.09
CA MET A 336 -6.97 -7.41 -21.79
C MET A 336 -8.30 -6.65 -21.90
N SER A 337 -9.33 -7.33 -22.42
CA SER A 337 -10.72 -6.92 -22.26
C SER A 337 -11.16 -7.06 -20.79
N PRO A 338 -12.31 -6.48 -20.37
CA PRO A 338 -12.83 -6.70 -19.02
C PRO A 338 -13.02 -8.18 -18.66
N SER A 339 -13.49 -9.00 -19.60
CA SER A 339 -13.68 -10.44 -19.38
C SER A 339 -12.36 -11.20 -19.24
N GLU A 340 -11.36 -10.87 -20.08
CA GLU A 340 -10.01 -11.45 -19.97
C GLU A 340 -9.34 -11.03 -18.66
N LEU A 341 -9.51 -9.78 -18.26
CA LEU A 341 -8.97 -9.25 -17.01
C LEU A 341 -9.59 -9.97 -15.81
N ALA A 342 -10.89 -10.25 -15.82
CA ALA A 342 -11.54 -11.01 -14.76
C ALA A 342 -10.95 -12.42 -14.59
N MET A 343 -10.49 -13.06 -15.67
CA MET A 343 -9.82 -14.37 -15.59
C MET A 343 -8.47 -14.32 -14.87
N LEU A 344 -7.84 -13.16 -14.78
CA LEU A 344 -6.59 -12.96 -14.02
C LEU A 344 -6.82 -13.08 -12.50
N PHE A 345 -8.06 -12.89 -12.04
CA PHE A 345 -8.48 -12.95 -10.64
C PHE A 345 -9.12 -14.31 -10.28
N ALA A 346 -8.49 -15.41 -10.71
CA ALA A 346 -9.02 -16.76 -10.50
C ALA A 346 -9.12 -17.18 -9.02
N ASN A 347 -8.40 -16.50 -8.13
CA ASN A 347 -8.35 -16.78 -6.69
C ASN A 347 -8.87 -15.55 -5.93
N PRO A 348 -10.17 -15.47 -5.64
CA PRO A 348 -10.75 -14.32 -4.93
C PRO A 348 -10.21 -14.23 -3.51
N VAL A 349 -10.07 -13.00 -3.03
CA VAL A 349 -9.67 -12.67 -1.66
C VAL A 349 -10.83 -12.03 -0.90
N HIS A 350 -10.76 -12.01 0.43
CA HIS A 350 -11.72 -11.27 1.25
C HIS A 350 -11.00 -10.22 2.09
N SER A 351 -11.70 -9.14 2.42
CA SER A 351 -11.14 -8.02 3.20
C SER A 351 -11.36 -8.24 4.68
N ALA A 352 -10.29 -8.10 5.46
CA ALA A 352 -10.34 -8.24 6.90
C ALA A 352 -11.20 -7.14 7.57
N TYR A 353 -11.14 -5.91 7.06
CA TYR A 353 -11.92 -4.81 7.63
C TYR A 353 -13.40 -4.91 7.26
N GLU A 354 -13.73 -5.28 6.02
CA GLU A 354 -15.11 -5.59 5.61
C GLU A 354 -15.71 -6.68 6.51
N GLU A 355 -14.99 -7.80 6.73
CA GLU A 355 -15.46 -8.89 7.59
C GLU A 355 -15.68 -8.41 9.03
N GLY A 356 -14.70 -7.70 9.60
CA GLY A 356 -14.75 -7.23 10.97
C GLY A 356 -15.86 -6.21 11.23
N LEU A 357 -16.00 -5.21 10.36
CA LEU A 357 -17.05 -4.19 10.46
C LEU A 357 -18.44 -4.78 10.19
N THR A 358 -18.57 -5.75 9.28
CA THR A 358 -19.82 -6.50 9.08
C THR A 358 -20.25 -7.22 10.35
N LYS A 359 -19.32 -7.94 11.01
CA LYS A 359 -19.59 -8.64 12.28
C LYS A 359 -19.99 -7.65 13.38
N LEU A 360 -19.31 -6.51 13.45
CA LEU A 360 -19.57 -5.48 14.46
C LEU A 360 -20.90 -4.74 14.25
N ARG A 361 -21.29 -4.43 13.00
CA ARG A 361 -22.59 -3.78 12.72
C ARG A 361 -23.76 -4.70 13.06
N LYS A 362 -23.60 -6.02 12.92
CA LYS A 362 -24.61 -7.01 13.37
C LYS A 362 -24.86 -6.97 14.87
N SER A 363 -23.87 -6.59 15.70
CA SER A 363 -24.03 -6.41 17.15
C SER A 363 -24.53 -5.01 17.55
N SER A 364 -25.12 -4.25 16.61
CA SER A 364 -25.71 -2.90 16.80
C SER A 364 -24.73 -1.77 17.08
N ALA A 365 -23.43 -1.94 16.75
CA ALA A 365 -22.49 -0.83 16.76
C ALA A 365 -22.70 0.08 15.54
N ASN A 366 -22.70 1.40 15.75
CA ASN A 366 -22.85 2.40 14.70
C ASN A 366 -21.49 3.02 14.35
N ILE A 367 -20.63 2.26 13.68
CA ILE A 367 -19.39 2.78 13.09
C ILE A 367 -19.67 3.11 11.62
N PRO A 368 -19.45 4.36 11.17
CA PRO A 368 -19.58 4.72 9.76
C PRO A 368 -18.65 3.89 8.88
N THR A 369 -19.16 3.46 7.72
CA THR A 369 -18.41 2.70 6.72
C THR A 369 -18.49 3.37 5.35
N TYR A 370 -17.69 2.88 4.41
CA TYR A 370 -17.70 3.36 3.02
C TYR A 370 -19.12 3.42 2.42
N GLY A 371 -19.93 2.37 2.66
CA GLY A 371 -21.29 2.23 2.15
C GLY A 371 -22.30 3.26 2.66
N ASP A 372 -21.99 3.94 3.77
CA ASP A 372 -22.83 5.03 4.29
C ASP A 372 -22.60 6.33 3.49
N ASN A 373 -21.44 6.49 2.85
CA ASN A 373 -21.05 7.65 2.03
C ASN A 373 -21.21 7.41 0.52
N VAL A 374 -20.99 6.17 0.07
CA VAL A 374 -21.07 5.77 -1.34
C VAL A 374 -22.01 4.58 -1.50
N ALA A 375 -23.04 4.73 -2.33
CA ALA A 375 -24.00 3.67 -2.55
C ALA A 375 -23.35 2.46 -3.25
N ILE A 376 -23.28 1.34 -2.54
CA ILE A 376 -22.85 0.04 -3.07
C ILE A 376 -24.09 -0.85 -3.23
N HIS A 377 -24.16 -1.55 -4.37
CA HIS A 377 -25.26 -2.48 -4.63
C HIS A 377 -25.30 -3.56 -3.53
N PRO A 378 -26.46 -3.86 -2.90
CA PRO A 378 -26.53 -4.73 -1.71
C PRO A 378 -25.96 -6.15 -1.87
N ALA A 379 -25.95 -6.67 -3.11
CA ALA A 379 -25.38 -7.97 -3.43
C ALA A 379 -23.84 -7.96 -3.59
N ARG A 380 -23.18 -6.80 -3.43
CA ARG A 380 -21.75 -6.62 -3.61
C ARG A 380 -21.05 -6.38 -2.29
N ARG A 381 -19.77 -6.73 -2.25
CA ARG A 381 -18.89 -6.49 -1.10
C ARG A 381 -18.30 -5.08 -1.13
N GLY A 382 -17.74 -4.66 0.01
CA GLY A 382 -17.02 -3.38 0.13
C GLY A 382 -17.82 -2.25 0.78
N ALA A 383 -19.10 -2.47 1.08
CA ALA A 383 -19.93 -1.48 1.77
C ALA A 383 -19.51 -1.29 3.24
N ASN A 384 -18.92 -2.30 3.87
CA ASN A 384 -18.46 -2.26 5.25
C ASN A 384 -16.95 -2.07 5.37
N GLU A 385 -16.30 -1.47 4.37
CA GLU A 385 -14.92 -0.99 4.53
C GLU A 385 -14.87 0.27 5.41
N PRO A 386 -13.69 0.66 5.95
CA PRO A 386 -13.53 1.91 6.70
C PRO A 386 -14.11 3.11 5.95
N GLU A 387 -14.57 4.11 6.69
CA GLU A 387 -15.06 5.36 6.09
C GLU A 387 -13.97 6.00 5.21
N TRP A 388 -12.73 6.04 5.73
CA TRP A 388 -11.56 6.62 5.08
C TRP A 388 -10.30 5.83 5.45
N THR A 389 -9.36 5.72 4.51
CA THR A 389 -7.98 5.28 4.78
C THR A 389 -6.96 6.31 4.32
N SER A 390 -7.34 7.23 3.43
CA SER A 390 -6.60 8.43 3.05
C SER A 390 -7.49 9.65 3.22
N TYR A 391 -7.00 10.69 3.90
CA TYR A 391 -7.80 11.88 4.22
C TYR A 391 -6.95 13.16 4.17
N THR A 392 -6.93 13.81 3.02
CA THR A 392 -6.33 15.13 2.81
C THR A 392 -7.41 16.21 2.75
N HIS A 393 -7.00 17.48 2.56
CA HIS A 393 -7.95 18.57 2.38
C HIS A 393 -8.79 18.42 1.09
N PHE A 394 -8.14 18.03 -0.01
CA PHE A 394 -8.77 17.96 -1.34
C PHE A 394 -9.32 16.57 -1.68
N TRP A 395 -8.78 15.53 -1.06
CA TRP A 395 -9.05 14.15 -1.43
C TRP A 395 -9.25 13.29 -0.19
N GLN A 396 -10.39 12.60 -0.14
CA GLN A 396 -10.71 11.62 0.88
C GLN A 396 -11.14 10.33 0.19
N ALA A 397 -10.52 9.21 0.56
CA ALA A 397 -10.79 7.94 -0.09
C ALA A 397 -10.47 6.74 0.81
N VAL A 398 -10.97 5.58 0.39
CA VAL A 398 -10.57 4.27 0.88
C VAL A 398 -9.66 3.68 -0.19
N LEU A 399 -8.39 3.51 0.12
CA LEU A 399 -7.35 3.07 -0.81
C LEU A 399 -6.54 1.89 -0.25
N ASP A 400 -6.55 1.73 1.08
CA ASP A 400 -5.72 0.78 1.79
C ASP A 400 -6.54 -0.42 2.23
N TYR A 401 -6.01 -1.62 2.07
CA TYR A 401 -6.72 -2.86 2.39
C TYR A 401 -5.81 -3.92 3.01
N ILE A 402 -6.42 -4.82 3.78
CA ILE A 402 -5.81 -6.07 4.24
C ILE A 402 -6.69 -7.19 3.68
N PHE A 403 -6.28 -7.75 2.54
CA PHE A 403 -6.95 -8.88 1.94
C PHE A 403 -6.32 -10.20 2.39
N VAL A 404 -7.14 -11.24 2.47
CA VAL A 404 -6.72 -12.60 2.80
C VAL A 404 -7.14 -13.54 1.68
N LEU A 405 -6.17 -14.33 1.23
CA LEU A 405 -6.40 -15.53 0.43
C LEU A 405 -6.31 -16.73 1.35
N ASP A 406 -7.43 -17.44 1.48
CA ASP A 406 -7.50 -18.61 2.36
C ASP A 406 -6.50 -19.70 1.95
N PRO A 407 -5.99 -20.47 2.92
CA PRO A 407 -5.16 -21.64 2.64
C PRO A 407 -6.01 -22.73 1.97
N LYS A 408 -5.39 -23.61 1.19
CA LYS A 408 -6.09 -24.67 0.48
C LYS A 408 -6.81 -25.60 1.47
N GLY A 409 -8.15 -25.55 1.47
CA GLY A 409 -8.99 -26.39 2.34
C GLY A 409 -9.10 -25.92 3.80
N GLY A 410 -8.62 -24.71 4.11
CA GLY A 410 -8.86 -24.04 5.39
C GLY A 410 -9.68 -22.76 5.21
N HIS A 411 -9.83 -22.00 6.29
CA HIS A 411 -10.45 -20.69 6.25
C HIS A 411 -9.77 -19.74 7.24
N SER A 412 -9.86 -18.45 6.95
CA SER A 412 -9.43 -17.41 7.87
C SER A 412 -10.63 -16.67 8.46
N SER A 413 -10.44 -16.10 9.64
CA SER A 413 -11.45 -15.23 10.26
C SER A 413 -10.79 -14.09 11.02
N VAL A 414 -11.43 -12.93 10.94
CA VAL A 414 -11.00 -11.74 11.70
C VAL A 414 -11.56 -11.81 13.11
N VAL A 415 -10.66 -11.63 14.08
CA VAL A 415 -10.97 -11.72 15.52
C VAL A 415 -10.72 -10.42 16.27
N GLY A 416 -10.05 -9.46 15.65
CA GLY A 416 -9.94 -8.11 16.18
C GLY A 416 -9.32 -7.16 15.18
N PHE A 417 -9.52 -5.86 15.40
CA PHE A 417 -8.93 -4.83 14.55
C PHE A 417 -8.85 -3.49 15.30
N ALA A 418 -7.99 -2.60 14.82
CA ALA A 418 -7.93 -1.22 15.29
C ALA A 418 -9.14 -0.44 14.73
N GLU A 419 -9.93 0.17 15.63
CA GLU A 419 -11.11 0.96 15.28
C GLU A 419 -10.76 2.04 14.25
N PRO A 420 -11.44 2.11 13.09
CA PRO A 420 -11.22 3.16 12.11
C PRO A 420 -11.44 4.55 12.70
N HIS A 421 -10.63 5.52 12.28
CA HIS A 421 -10.92 6.92 12.52
C HIS A 421 -12.18 7.36 11.76
N GLN A 422 -12.92 8.30 12.35
CA GLN A 422 -14.11 8.89 11.74
C GLN A 422 -13.77 10.24 11.09
N THR A 423 -14.63 10.74 10.21
CA THR A 423 -14.48 12.08 9.60
C THR A 423 -14.05 13.18 10.59
N LYS A 424 -14.66 13.26 11.77
CA LYS A 424 -14.35 14.29 12.80
C LYS A 424 -12.91 14.22 13.32
N ASP A 425 -12.30 13.05 13.28
CA ASP A 425 -10.94 12.78 13.76
C ASP A 425 -9.89 13.25 12.74
N LEU A 426 -10.27 13.27 11.46
CA LEU A 426 -9.38 13.51 10.32
C LEU A 426 -9.47 14.93 9.76
N GLN A 427 -10.59 15.62 9.98
CA GLN A 427 -10.76 17.03 9.60
C GLN A 427 -9.72 17.95 10.24
N PRO A 428 -9.16 18.94 9.51
CA PRO A 428 -9.50 19.33 8.14
C PRO A 428 -8.70 18.60 7.04
N GLY A 429 -7.83 17.66 7.42
CA GLY A 429 -6.88 17.00 6.53
C GLY A 429 -5.65 16.52 7.30
N LEU A 430 -5.03 15.44 6.80
CA LEU A 430 -3.77 14.87 7.24
C LEU A 430 -2.62 15.19 6.25
N PRO A 431 -1.35 15.07 6.67
CA PRO A 431 -0.85 14.76 8.02
C PRO A 431 -1.06 15.93 8.98
N ARG A 432 -1.17 15.64 10.29
CA ARG A 432 -1.40 16.66 11.32
C ARG A 432 -0.73 16.31 12.65
N GLN A 433 -0.05 17.28 13.23
CA GLN A 433 0.71 17.13 14.47
C GLN A 433 -0.20 16.68 15.63
N GLY A 434 0.24 15.68 16.38
CA GLY A 434 -0.55 15.12 17.48
C GLY A 434 -1.68 14.18 17.03
N VAL A 435 -1.88 14.00 15.72
CA VAL A 435 -2.97 13.19 15.15
C VAL A 435 -2.43 12.06 14.30
N CYS A 436 -1.78 12.36 13.16
CA CYS A 436 -1.20 11.35 12.26
C CYS A 436 0.01 11.91 11.50
N GLY A 437 1.04 11.08 11.33
CA GLY A 437 2.28 11.41 10.60
C GLY A 437 2.25 11.13 9.10
N SER A 438 1.15 10.61 8.58
CA SER A 438 0.89 10.34 7.16
C SER A 438 -0.45 10.97 6.76
N ASP A 439 -0.69 11.16 5.47
CA ASP A 439 -2.01 11.45 4.90
C ASP A 439 -2.93 10.22 4.86
N HIS A 440 -2.35 9.03 5.05
CA HIS A 440 -3.08 7.78 5.25
C HIS A 440 -3.19 7.41 6.74
N VAL A 441 -4.22 6.63 7.08
CA VAL A 441 -4.44 6.01 8.37
C VAL A 441 -4.04 4.54 8.28
N SER A 442 -3.27 4.05 9.25
CA SER A 442 -2.86 2.65 9.23
C SER A 442 -4.05 1.72 9.50
N LEU A 443 -4.08 0.57 8.85
CA LEU A 443 -5.02 -0.51 9.16
C LEU A 443 -4.29 -1.58 9.96
N CYS A 444 -4.94 -2.14 10.98
CA CYS A 444 -4.36 -3.24 11.75
C CYS A 444 -5.45 -4.23 12.18
N ALA A 445 -5.28 -5.50 11.82
CA ALA A 445 -6.22 -6.57 12.10
C ALA A 445 -5.51 -7.81 12.66
N GLU A 446 -6.18 -8.54 13.55
CA GLU A 446 -5.78 -9.88 13.98
C GLU A 446 -6.66 -10.91 13.28
N ILE A 447 -5.98 -11.86 12.64
CA ILE A 447 -6.57 -12.88 11.80
C ILE A 447 -6.20 -14.24 12.39
N VAL A 448 -7.21 -15.09 12.57
CA VAL A 448 -7.03 -16.52 12.84
C VAL A 448 -7.03 -17.26 11.52
N LEU A 449 -6.03 -18.10 11.32
CA LEU A 449 -5.83 -18.92 10.14
C LEU A 449 -6.03 -20.37 10.57
N GLU A 450 -7.16 -20.96 10.16
CA GLU A 450 -7.53 -22.33 10.50
C GLU A 450 -7.11 -23.27 9.36
N ASN A 451 -6.15 -24.14 9.66
CA ASN A 451 -5.81 -25.25 8.78
C ASN A 451 -6.80 -26.39 9.02
N ARG A 452 -7.09 -27.16 7.96
CA ARG A 452 -8.04 -28.27 7.98
C ARG A 452 -7.73 -29.24 9.14
N GLN A 453 -8.74 -29.61 9.93
CA GLN A 453 -8.68 -30.83 10.74
C GLN A 453 -8.62 -32.01 9.76
N ASN A 454 -7.56 -32.82 9.84
CA ASN A 454 -7.49 -34.11 9.14
C ASN A 454 -8.58 -35.06 9.65
#